data_AF-A0A8H5UZB3-F1
#
_entry.id   AF-A0A8H5UZB3-F1
#
_cell.length_a   1.000
_cell.length_b   1.000
_cell.length_c   1.000
_cell.angle_alpha   90.00
_cell.angle_beta   90.00
_cell.angle_gamma   90.00
#
_symmetry.space_group_name_H-M   'P 1'
#
loop_
_entity.id
_entity.type
_entity.pdbx_description
1 polymer ?
#
loop_
_entity_poly.entity_id
_entity_poly.type
_entity_poly.pdbx_seq_one_letter_code
_entity_poly.pdbx_strand_id
1 'polypeptide(L)'
;MPNRNFPHLFDIPAFLAHGKAIKEAEKKLDTVKFKKEKLKKDKEYVEKEIEELEKGDRNNEDTDMEEEITELRTELQKLDKKKQKLKREKEKLKETKKKHQKAMARLQRR
;
A
#
# COMPACT_ATOMS: atom_id res chain seq x y z
N MET A 1 -18.10 35.72 70.71
CA MET A 1 -17.61 34.42 70.18
C MET A 1 -16.71 34.72 68.99
N PRO A 2 -15.46 34.23 68.93
CA PRO A 2 -14.61 34.41 67.75
C PRO A 2 -15.24 33.68 66.54
N ASN A 3 -15.23 34.35 65.39
CA ASN A 3 -15.92 33.94 64.19
C ASN A 3 -15.21 32.71 63.58
N ARG A 4 -15.80 31.51 63.68
CA ARG A 4 -15.22 30.23 63.22
C ARG A 4 -14.89 30.17 61.72
N ASN A 5 -15.36 31.13 60.93
CA ASN A 5 -15.13 31.20 59.48
C ASN A 5 -13.88 32.02 59.09
N PHE A 6 -13.18 32.64 60.04
CA PHE A 6 -11.92 33.34 59.77
C PHE A 6 -10.74 32.57 60.38
N PRO A 7 -9.69 32.27 59.61
CA PRO A 7 -8.50 31.62 60.14
C PRO A 7 -7.88 32.47 61.25
N HIS A 8 -7.41 31.83 62.33
CA HIS A 8 -6.66 32.54 63.37
C HIS A 8 -5.41 33.19 62.74
N LEU A 9 -4.93 34.29 63.31
CA LEU A 9 -3.79 35.04 62.75
C LEU A 9 -2.56 34.16 62.45
N PHE A 10 -2.35 33.11 63.24
CA PHE A 10 -1.26 32.15 63.09
C PHE A 10 -1.47 31.12 61.95
N ASP A 11 -2.70 30.94 61.45
CA ASP A 11 -3.07 29.98 60.39
C ASP A 11 -3.12 30.60 58.99
N ILE A 12 -3.12 31.94 58.91
CA ILE A 12 -3.13 32.71 57.65
C ILE A 12 -2.01 32.29 56.68
N PRO A 13 -0.75 32.03 57.11
CA PRO A 13 0.32 31.61 56.21
C PRO A 13 0.05 30.25 55.56
N ALA A 14 -0.45 29.29 56.33
CA ALA A 14 -0.79 27.96 55.85
C ALA A 14 -1.97 28.01 54.87
N PHE A 15 -3.01 28.78 55.18
CA PHE A 15 -4.17 28.99 54.30
C PHE A 15 -3.76 29.62 52.96
N LEU A 16 -2.88 30.62 52.97
CA LEU A 16 -2.34 31.24 51.76
C LEU A 16 -1.46 30.27 50.94
N ALA A 17 -0.66 29.43 51.60
CA ALA A 17 0.17 28.42 50.94
C ALA A 17 -0.70 27.34 50.26
N HIS A 18 -1.73 26.85 50.95
CA HIS A 18 -2.69 25.91 50.38
C HIS A 18 -3.47 26.52 49.21
N GLY A 19 -3.91 27.78 49.32
CA GLY A 19 -4.57 28.48 48.22
C GLY A 19 -3.67 28.66 46.98
N LYS A 20 -2.37 28.89 47.17
CA LYS A 20 -1.39 28.92 46.07
C LYS A 20 -1.22 27.53 45.44
N ALA A 21 -1.10 26.49 46.25
CA ALA A 21 -0.97 25.10 45.77
C ALA A 21 -2.20 24.64 44.97
N ILE A 22 -3.41 25.02 45.39
CA ILE A 22 -4.65 24.74 44.66
C ILE A 22 -4.64 25.44 43.30
N LYS A 23 -4.30 26.73 43.25
CA LYS A 23 -4.21 27.48 41.98
C LYS A 23 -3.15 26.90 41.03
N GLU A 24 -2.02 26.42 41.56
CA GLU A 24 -1.01 25.74 40.74
C GLU A 24 -1.49 24.38 40.22
N ALA A 25 -2.22 23.63 41.04
CA ALA A 25 -2.81 22.35 40.63
C ALA A 25 -3.88 22.54 39.55
N GLU A 26 -4.73 23.56 39.68
CA GLU A 26 -5.73 23.94 38.67
C GLU A 26 -5.06 24.29 37.33
N LYS A 27 -4.01 25.13 37.35
CA LYS A 27 -3.23 25.44 36.13
C LYS A 27 -2.66 24.18 35.49
N LYS A 28 -2.07 23.28 36.27
CA LYS A 28 -1.53 22.01 35.75
C LYS A 28 -2.65 21.16 35.14
N LEU A 29 -3.81 21.08 35.79
CA LEU A 29 -4.97 20.34 35.29
C LEU A 29 -5.45 20.88 33.93
N ASP A 30 -5.51 22.20 33.76
CA ASP A 30 -5.92 22.82 32.50
C ASP A 30 -4.90 22.56 31.38
N THR A 31 -3.59 22.63 31.68
CA THR A 31 -2.56 22.25 30.71
C THR A 31 -2.66 20.78 30.28
N VAL A 32 -3.00 19.88 31.21
CA VAL A 32 -3.18 18.45 30.90
C VAL A 32 -4.43 18.24 30.05
N LYS A 33 -5.54 18.93 30.33
CA LYS A 33 -6.74 18.88 29.49
C LYS A 33 -6.45 19.33 28.07
N PHE A 34 -5.76 20.47 27.91
CA PHE A 34 -5.39 20.99 26.59
C PHE A 34 -4.48 20.02 25.83
N LYS A 35 -3.44 19.48 26.48
CA LYS A 35 -2.56 18.47 25.87
C LYS A 35 -3.32 17.21 25.48
N LYS A 36 -4.27 16.76 26.29
CA LYS A 36 -5.12 15.59 26.00
C LYS A 36 -6.00 15.83 24.78
N GLU A 37 -6.59 17.01 24.64
CA GLU A 37 -7.37 17.36 23.44
C GLU A 37 -6.50 17.43 22.19
N LYS A 38 -5.30 17.99 22.29
CA LYS A 38 -4.34 17.99 21.20
C LYS A 38 -4.00 16.56 20.76
N LEU A 39 -3.66 15.67 21.70
CA LEU A 39 -3.37 14.27 21.41
C LEU A 39 -4.54 13.53 20.74
N LYS A 40 -5.79 13.85 21.10
CA LYS A 40 -6.96 13.26 20.42
C LYS A 40 -7.03 13.68 18.96
N LYS A 41 -6.79 14.96 18.66
CA LYS A 41 -6.78 15.47 17.28
C LYS A 41 -5.61 14.89 16.48
N ASP A 42 -4.44 14.81 17.09
CA ASP A 42 -3.26 14.20 16.44
C ASP A 42 -3.52 12.72 16.14
N LYS A 43 -4.18 11.98 17.05
CA LYS A 43 -4.59 10.58 16.81
C LYS A 43 -5.58 10.46 15.65
N GLU A 44 -6.59 11.33 15.61
CA GLU A 44 -7.58 11.33 14.52
C GLU A 44 -6.92 11.64 13.16
N TYR A 45 -5.95 12.55 13.14
CA TYR A 45 -5.18 12.86 11.94
C TYR A 45 -4.36 11.66 11.46
N VAL A 46 -3.62 11.02 12.36
CA VAL A 46 -2.82 9.82 12.04
C VAL A 46 -3.71 8.67 11.60
N GLU A 47 -4.88 8.47 12.22
CA GLU A 47 -5.84 7.44 11.80
C GLU A 47 -6.33 7.67 10.37
N LYS A 48 -6.62 8.91 9.99
CA LYS A 48 -7.00 9.26 8.60
C LYS A 48 -5.86 9.06 7.61
N GLU A 49 -4.65 9.46 7.98
CA GLU A 49 -3.46 9.28 7.13
C GLU A 49 -3.15 7.79 6.91
N ILE A 50 -3.28 6.96 7.95
CA ILE A 50 -3.17 5.49 7.82
C ILE A 50 -4.26 4.96 6.88
N GLU A 51 -5.51 5.38 7.04
CA GLU A 51 -6.62 4.93 6.18
C GLU A 51 -6.41 5.33 4.71
N GLU A 52 -5.89 6.53 4.45
CA GLU A 52 -5.55 7.01 3.11
C GLU A 52 -4.41 6.20 2.48
N LEU A 53 -3.35 5.92 3.24
CA LEU A 53 -2.22 5.10 2.78
C LEU A 53 -2.65 3.65 2.51
N GLU A 54 -3.48 3.06 3.37
CA GLU A 54 -3.99 1.69 3.15
C GLU A 54 -4.90 1.58 1.92
N LYS A 55 -5.61 2.65 1.56
CA LYS A 55 -6.42 2.72 0.35
C LYS A 55 -5.58 2.96 -0.91
N GLY A 56 -4.51 3.75 -0.80
CA GLY A 56 -3.64 4.12 -1.92
C GLY A 56 -2.81 2.96 -2.46
N ASP A 57 -2.31 2.08 -1.59
CA ASP A 57 -1.25 1.14 -1.99
C ASP A 57 -1.71 -0.24 -2.46
N ARG A 58 -2.96 -0.66 -2.24
CA ARG A 58 -3.25 -2.11 -2.24
C ARG A 58 -3.85 -2.76 -3.48
N ASN A 59 -4.50 -2.04 -4.41
CA ASN A 59 -5.54 -2.74 -5.19
C ASN A 59 -5.57 -2.62 -6.72
N ASN A 60 -4.77 -1.78 -7.37
CA ASN A 60 -4.92 -1.59 -8.82
C ASN A 60 -3.68 -1.92 -9.64
N GLU A 61 -2.50 -1.42 -9.26
CA GLU A 61 -1.33 -1.56 -10.13
C GLU A 61 -0.79 -3.01 -10.20
N ASP A 62 -0.80 -3.74 -9.09
CA ASP A 62 -0.31 -5.12 -9.05
C ASP A 62 -1.26 -6.08 -9.80
N THR A 63 -2.57 -5.88 -9.70
CA THR A 63 -3.56 -6.70 -10.45
C THR A 63 -3.51 -6.44 -11.94
N ASP A 64 -3.37 -5.18 -12.35
CA ASP A 64 -3.27 -4.81 -13.78
C ASP A 64 -1.99 -5.40 -14.40
N MET A 65 -0.88 -5.36 -13.66
CA MET A 65 0.39 -5.98 -14.09
C MET A 65 0.30 -7.51 -14.16
N GLU A 66 -0.34 -8.17 -13.20
CA GLU A 66 -0.52 -9.63 -13.25
C GLU A 66 -1.37 -10.06 -14.45
N GLU A 67 -2.46 -9.35 -14.73
CA GLU A 67 -3.30 -9.60 -15.91
C GLU A 67 -2.49 -9.42 -17.20
N GLU A 68 -1.76 -8.31 -17.36
CA GLU A 68 -0.92 -8.05 -18.54
C GLU A 68 0.17 -9.14 -18.74
N ILE A 69 0.80 -9.59 -17.65
CA ILE A 69 1.79 -10.68 -17.68
C ILE A 69 1.15 -11.99 -18.15
N THR A 70 -0.07 -12.30 -17.69
CA THR A 70 -0.77 -13.50 -18.14
C THR A 70 -1.10 -13.43 -19.62
N GLU A 71 -1.58 -12.29 -20.11
CA GLU A 71 -1.89 -12.09 -21.52
C GLU A 71 -0.66 -12.29 -22.40
N LEU A 72 0.46 -11.62 -22.06
CA LEU A 72 1.74 -11.73 -22.77
C LEU A 72 2.26 -13.17 -22.81
N ARG A 73 2.12 -13.93 -21.70
CA ARG A 73 2.49 -15.35 -21.67
C ARG A 73 1.66 -16.19 -22.64
N THR A 74 0.35 -15.94 -22.73
CA THR A 74 -0.51 -16.67 -23.69
C THR A 74 -0.15 -16.34 -25.14
N GLU A 75 0.18 -15.08 -25.43
CA GLU A 75 0.62 -14.66 -26.77
C GLU A 75 1.94 -15.30 -27.16
N LEU A 76 2.91 -15.33 -26.24
CA LEU A 76 4.19 -16.00 -26.45
C LEU A 76 3.99 -17.48 -26.81
N GLN A 77 3.13 -18.19 -26.07
CA GLN A 77 2.81 -19.59 -26.37
C GLN A 77 2.15 -19.77 -27.74
N LYS A 78 1.25 -18.86 -28.15
CA LYS A 78 0.62 -18.89 -29.48
C LYS A 78 1.69 -18.70 -30.57
N LEU A 79 2.62 -17.76 -30.39
CA LEU A 79 3.72 -17.51 -31.31
C LEU A 79 4.67 -18.69 -31.43
N ASP A 80 5.00 -19.35 -30.32
CA ASP A 80 5.85 -20.55 -30.33
C ASP A 80 5.20 -21.71 -31.07
N LYS A 81 3.90 -21.94 -30.88
CA LYS A 81 3.13 -22.94 -31.65
C LYS A 81 3.14 -22.62 -33.15
N LYS A 82 2.93 -21.35 -33.53
CA LYS A 82 3.01 -20.91 -34.93
C LYS A 82 4.41 -21.14 -35.52
N LYS A 83 5.46 -20.81 -34.77
CA LYS A 83 6.86 -21.02 -35.16
C LYS A 83 7.17 -22.50 -35.39
N GLN A 84 6.70 -23.39 -34.53
CA GLN A 84 6.86 -24.83 -34.72
C GLN A 84 6.11 -25.34 -35.97
N LYS A 85 4.87 -24.87 -36.19
CA LYS A 85 4.09 -25.24 -37.38
C LYS A 85 4.80 -24.83 -38.67
N LEU A 86 5.28 -23.59 -38.74
CA LEU A 86 6.03 -23.07 -39.89
C LEU A 86 7.33 -23.85 -40.14
N LYS A 87 8.05 -24.25 -39.08
CA LYS A 87 9.23 -25.12 -39.22
C LYS A 87 8.89 -26.45 -39.90
N ARG A 88 7.82 -27.11 -39.44
CA ARG A 88 7.35 -28.38 -40.03
C ARG A 88 6.91 -28.23 -41.48
N GLU A 89 6.19 -27.16 -41.81
CA GLU A 89 5.78 -26.86 -43.19
C GLU A 89 6.99 -26.61 -44.11
N LYS A 90 7.99 -25.87 -43.63
CA LYS A 90 9.24 -25.64 -44.37
C LYS A 90 10.01 -26.93 -44.64
N GLU A 91 10.04 -27.86 -43.68
CA GLU A 91 10.65 -29.18 -43.87
C GLU A 91 9.89 -30.01 -44.90
N LYS A 92 8.56 -30.07 -44.79
CA LYS A 92 7.71 -30.75 -45.79
C LYS A 92 7.93 -30.17 -47.19
N LEU A 93 7.97 -28.85 -47.33
CA LEU A 93 8.21 -28.18 -48.61
C LEU A 93 9.59 -28.52 -49.19
N LYS A 94 10.63 -28.60 -48.35
CA LYS A 94 11.96 -29.05 -48.78
C LYS A 94 11.92 -30.49 -49.29
N GLU A 95 11.20 -31.36 -48.61
CA GLU A 95 11.09 -32.77 -49.00
C GLU A 95 10.31 -32.94 -50.30
N THR A 96 9.18 -32.24 -50.47
CA THR A 96 8.39 -32.26 -51.71
C THR A 96 9.19 -31.70 -52.88
N LYS A 97 9.94 -30.60 -52.69
CA LYS A 97 10.83 -30.06 -53.71
C LYS A 97 11.91 -31.07 -54.13
N LYS A 98 12.53 -31.77 -53.19
CA LYS A 98 13.49 -32.85 -53.49
C LYS A 98 12.84 -33.99 -54.28
N LYS A 99 11.65 -34.44 -53.87
CA LYS A 99 10.89 -35.49 -54.58
C LYS A 99 10.55 -35.06 -56.01
N HIS A 100 10.10 -33.83 -56.19
CA HIS A 100 9.75 -33.29 -57.50
C HIS A 100 10.98 -33.16 -58.42
N GLN A 101 12.11 -32.65 -57.91
CA GLN A 101 13.38 -32.61 -58.64
C GLN A 101 13.83 -34.00 -59.09
N LYS A 102 13.74 -35.01 -58.21
CA LYS A 102 14.06 -36.40 -58.57
C LYS A 102 13.13 -36.94 -59.66
N ALA A 103 11.84 -36.62 -59.60
CA ALA A 103 10.87 -37.05 -60.61
C ALA A 103 11.16 -36.41 -61.98
N MET A 104 11.43 -35.10 -62.03
CA MET A 104 11.79 -34.40 -63.27
C MET A 104 13.08 -34.95 -63.89
N ALA A 105 14.10 -35.20 -63.08
CA ALA A 105 15.35 -35.79 -63.55
C ALA A 105 15.17 -37.20 -64.14
N ARG A 106 14.17 -37.98 -63.68
CA ARG A 106 13.83 -39.29 -64.28
C ARG A 106 13.13 -39.16 -65.62
N LEU A 107 12.27 -38.14 -65.78
CA LEU A 107 11.57 -37.89 -67.04
C LEU A 107 12.52 -37.40 -68.14
N GLN A 108 13.53 -36.59 -67.81
CA GLN A 108 14.53 -36.11 -68.77
C GLN A 108 15.54 -37.17 -69.23
N ARG A 109 15.58 -38.32 -68.57
CA ARG A 109 16.47 -39.46 -68.94
C ARG A 109 15.76 -40.52 -69.77
N ARG A 110 14.48 -40.33 -70.07
CA ARG A 110 13.72 -41.09 -71.06
C ARG A 110 13.68 -40.30 -72.35
#